data_AF-A0AAN6X340-F1
#
_entry.id   AF-A0AAN6X340-F1
#
_cell.length_a   1.000
_cell.length_b   1.000
_cell.length_c   1.000
_cell.angle_alpha   90.00
_cell.angle_beta   90.00
_cell.angle_gamma   90.00
#
_symmetry.space_group_name_H-M   'P 1'
#
loop_
_entity.id
_entity.type
_entity.pdbx_description
1 polymer ?
#
loop_
_entity_poly.entity_id
_entity_poly.type
_entity_poly.pdbx_seq_one_letter_code
_entity_poly.pdbx_strand_id
1 'polypeptide(L)'
;MISPIRTALLRRASPLASIPSSSSLINRQLALRQYSSQPAKKSQTGEFYKSWTRPVLKTATLAIFTYQLVYWAWCKMEVDEIKSDRNREITKLEAQVKLLERQRSNEKK
;
A
#
# COMPACT_ATOMS: atom_id res chain seq x y z
N MET A 1 61.11 8.02 23.68
CA MET A 1 61.69 6.72 23.31
C MET A 1 60.55 5.80 22.90
N ILE A 2 60.74 5.10 21.76
CA ILE A 2 60.05 3.90 21.23
C ILE A 2 59.72 4.13 19.75
N SER A 3 60.45 3.38 18.92
CA SER A 3 60.42 3.33 17.46
C SER A 3 59.24 2.50 16.90
N PRO A 4 59.00 2.55 15.57
CA PRO A 4 57.74 2.19 14.93
C PRO A 4 57.75 0.78 14.31
N ILE A 5 56.56 0.22 14.08
CA ILE A 5 56.40 -1.01 13.27
C ILE A 5 55.25 -0.81 12.28
N ARG A 6 55.65 -0.75 11.00
CA ARG A 6 55.08 -1.37 9.78
C ARG A 6 53.58 -1.13 9.52
N THR A 7 53.15 -0.83 8.30
CA THR A 7 53.16 -1.79 7.20
C THR A 7 52.66 -1.08 5.94
N ALA A 8 53.39 -1.25 4.84
CA ALA A 8 52.99 -0.79 3.51
C ALA A 8 51.80 -1.62 2.99
N LEU A 9 50.77 -0.96 2.46
CA LEU A 9 49.86 -1.58 1.51
C LEU A 9 49.68 -0.71 0.27
N LEU A 10 49.84 -1.40 -0.84
CA LEU A 10 49.96 -0.91 -2.19
C LEU A 10 48.72 -0.16 -2.65
N ARG A 11 48.98 1.05 -3.13
CA ARG A 11 48.15 1.85 -4.01
C ARG A 11 47.74 1.04 -5.25
N ARG A 12 46.49 0.59 -5.31
CA ARG A 12 45.87 0.16 -6.58
C ARG A 12 45.04 1.32 -7.10
N ALA A 13 45.50 1.86 -8.22
CA ALA A 13 44.82 2.91 -8.96
C ALA A 13 43.45 2.43 -9.48
N SER A 14 42.52 3.37 -9.50
CA SER A 14 41.14 3.27 -9.94
C SER A 14 41.00 2.89 -11.41
N PRO A 15 39.94 2.17 -11.79
CA PRO A 15 39.27 2.44 -13.05
C PRO A 15 38.07 3.35 -12.78
N LEU A 16 38.04 4.46 -13.53
CA LEU A 16 36.88 5.28 -13.80
C LEU A 16 35.77 4.39 -14.38
N ALA A 17 34.71 4.15 -13.61
CA ALA A 17 33.50 3.52 -14.13
C ALA A 17 32.37 4.53 -14.01
N SER A 18 31.89 4.97 -15.17
CA SER A 18 30.81 5.91 -15.38
C SER A 18 29.54 5.48 -14.63
N ILE A 19 28.83 6.46 -14.10
CA ILE A 19 27.47 6.31 -13.59
C ILE A 19 26.55 6.19 -14.81
N PRO A 20 25.87 5.07 -15.08
CA PRO A 20 24.73 5.11 -15.97
C PRO A 20 23.55 5.71 -15.20
N SER A 21 23.36 7.02 -15.37
CA SER A 21 22.03 7.59 -15.31
C SER A 21 21.25 7.02 -16.48
N SER A 22 20.36 6.07 -16.21
CA SER A 22 19.34 5.65 -17.15
C SER A 22 18.02 5.65 -16.42
N SER A 23 17.36 6.80 -16.54
CA SER A 23 15.92 6.92 -16.49
C SER A 23 15.28 5.90 -17.45
N SER A 24 14.98 4.72 -16.95
CA SER A 24 13.99 3.82 -17.55
C SER A 24 13.01 3.40 -16.45
N LEU A 25 12.30 4.40 -15.95
CA LEU A 25 10.99 4.15 -15.37
C LEU A 25 10.13 3.52 -16.48
N ILE A 26 9.44 2.45 -16.12
CA ILE A 26 8.36 1.84 -16.92
C ILE A 26 8.89 0.97 -18.09
N ASN A 27 9.60 -0.10 -17.77
CA ASN A 27 9.33 -1.34 -18.46
C ASN A 27 9.12 -2.45 -17.44
N ARG A 28 8.01 -2.34 -16.67
CA ARG A 28 7.36 -3.52 -16.13
C ARG A 28 6.85 -4.30 -17.34
N GLN A 29 7.75 -5.05 -17.96
CA GLN A 29 7.37 -6.14 -18.82
C GLN A 29 6.45 -6.99 -17.95
N LEU A 30 5.16 -6.90 -18.22
CA LEU A 30 4.24 -7.97 -17.92
C LEU A 30 4.95 -9.21 -18.40
N ALA A 31 5.40 -10.06 -17.48
CA ALA A 31 5.83 -11.39 -17.80
C ALA A 31 4.58 -12.10 -18.37
N LEU A 32 4.28 -11.85 -19.64
CA LEU A 32 3.50 -12.73 -20.46
C LEU A 32 4.18 -14.07 -20.27
N ARG A 33 3.52 -14.95 -19.52
CA ARG A 33 3.92 -16.34 -19.40
C ARG A 33 4.18 -16.83 -20.82
N GLN A 34 5.44 -16.99 -21.18
CA GLN A 34 5.81 -17.73 -22.36
C GLN A 34 5.32 -19.15 -22.11
N TYR A 35 4.22 -19.52 -22.76
CA TYR A 35 3.81 -20.90 -22.88
C TYR A 35 4.91 -21.60 -23.67
N SER A 36 5.91 -22.12 -22.95
CA SER A 36 6.74 -23.18 -23.49
C SER A 36 5.78 -24.28 -23.93
N SER A 37 5.82 -24.62 -25.22
CA SER A 37 5.09 -25.74 -25.81
C SER A 37 5.55 -27.09 -25.24
N GLN A 38 6.52 -27.10 -24.33
CA GLN A 38 6.86 -28.26 -23.53
C GLN A 38 6.09 -28.23 -22.21
N PRO A 39 5.34 -29.30 -21.87
CA PRO A 39 4.71 -29.39 -20.56
C PRO A 39 5.82 -29.35 -19.51
N ALA A 40 5.95 -28.24 -18.80
CA ALA A 40 6.81 -28.15 -17.62
C ALA A 40 6.44 -29.33 -16.72
N LYS A 41 7.42 -30.20 -16.42
CA LYS A 41 7.22 -31.42 -15.63
C LYS A 41 6.51 -31.03 -14.34
N LYS A 42 5.23 -31.39 -14.23
CA LYS A 42 4.40 -31.05 -13.07
C LYS A 42 5.02 -31.77 -11.88
N SER A 43 5.52 -31.03 -10.90
CA SER A 43 5.98 -31.65 -9.66
C SER A 43 4.78 -32.29 -8.97
N GLN A 44 4.90 -33.55 -8.57
CA GLN A 44 3.82 -34.29 -7.90
C GLN A 44 3.30 -33.54 -6.66
N THR A 45 4.22 -32.92 -5.92
CA THR A 45 3.93 -32.03 -4.79
C THR A 45 3.14 -30.79 -5.20
N GLY A 46 3.48 -30.16 -6.35
CA GLY A 46 2.79 -28.96 -6.83
C GLY A 46 1.34 -29.22 -7.24
N GLU A 47 1.04 -30.38 -7.85
CA GLU A 47 -0.33 -30.76 -8.19
C GLU A 47 -1.17 -31.09 -6.94
N PHE A 48 -0.57 -31.70 -5.91
CA PHE A 48 -1.23 -31.97 -4.63
C PHE A 48 -1.73 -30.69 -3.94
N TYR A 49 -0.88 -29.67 -3.75
CA TYR A 49 -1.32 -28.40 -3.15
C TYR A 49 -2.33 -27.65 -4.04
N LYS A 50 -2.28 -27.90 -5.35
CA LYS A 50 -3.20 -27.29 -6.30
C LYS A 50 -4.58 -27.94 -6.28
N SER A 51 -4.68 -29.24 -6.05
CA SER A 51 -5.96 -29.96 -5.97
C SER A 51 -6.64 -29.78 -4.61
N TRP A 52 -5.89 -29.79 -3.51
CA TRP A 52 -6.46 -29.79 -2.16
C TRP A 52 -6.44 -28.42 -1.49
N THR A 53 -5.33 -27.70 -1.60
CA THR A 53 -5.13 -26.47 -0.81
C THR A 53 -5.71 -25.25 -1.49
N ARG A 54 -5.77 -25.20 -2.82
CA ARG A 54 -6.43 -24.08 -3.54
C ARG A 54 -7.92 -23.94 -3.22
N PRO A 55 -8.74 -25.01 -3.24
CA PRO A 55 -10.15 -24.90 -2.84
C PRO A 55 -10.30 -24.49 -1.37
N VAL A 56 -9.53 -25.10 -0.47
CA VAL A 56 -9.60 -24.80 0.98
C VAL A 56 -9.20 -23.35 1.27
N LEU A 57 -8.15 -22.85 0.64
CA LEU A 57 -7.72 -21.47 0.82
C LEU A 57 -8.78 -20.50 0.26
N LYS A 58 -9.41 -20.83 -0.87
CA LYS A 58 -10.50 -20.03 -1.43
C LYS A 58 -11.67 -19.91 -0.46
N THR A 59 -12.11 -21.01 0.14
CA THR A 59 -13.23 -21.00 1.07
C THR A 59 -12.86 -20.37 2.41
N ALA A 60 -11.67 -20.65 2.95
CA ALA A 60 -11.22 -20.07 4.21
C ALA A 60 -11.06 -18.55 4.12
N THR A 61 -10.44 -18.04 3.05
CA THR A 61 -10.30 -16.58 2.84
C THR A 61 -11.65 -15.93 2.63
N LEU A 62 -12.57 -16.57 1.90
CA LEU A 62 -13.94 -16.05 1.73
C LEU A 62 -14.69 -16.03 3.06
N ALA A 63 -14.59 -17.09 3.87
CA ALA A 63 -15.24 -17.17 5.17
C ALA A 63 -14.74 -16.07 6.12
N ILE A 64 -13.42 -15.88 6.19
CA ILE A 64 -12.82 -14.80 6.98
C ILE A 64 -13.31 -13.45 6.45
N PHE A 65 -13.25 -13.23 5.14
CA PHE A 65 -13.69 -11.99 4.51
C PHE A 65 -15.17 -11.67 4.80
N THR A 66 -16.05 -12.67 4.68
CA THR A 66 -17.48 -12.50 5.01
C THR A 66 -17.67 -12.15 6.47
N TYR A 67 -16.96 -12.81 7.40
CA TYR A 67 -17.00 -12.45 8.82
C TYR A 67 -16.52 -11.00 9.06
N GLN A 68 -15.42 -10.60 8.42
CA GLN A 68 -14.91 -9.23 8.51
C GLN A 68 -15.94 -8.22 7.98
N LEU A 69 -16.61 -8.51 6.86
CA LEU A 69 -17.64 -7.62 6.30
C LEU A 69 -18.85 -7.49 7.21
N VAL A 70 -19.32 -8.58 7.81
CA VAL A 70 -20.46 -8.55 8.74
C VAL A 70 -20.11 -7.74 9.99
N TYR A 71 -18.94 -7.98 10.58
CA TYR A 71 -18.50 -7.22 11.75
C TYR A 71 -18.29 -5.74 11.42
N TRP A 72 -17.69 -5.44 10.26
CA TRP A 72 -17.53 -4.07 9.81
C TRP A 72 -18.88 -3.39 9.53
N ALA A 73 -19.82 -4.07 8.88
CA ALA A 73 -21.16 -3.57 8.60
C ALA A 73 -21.92 -3.26 9.90
N TRP A 74 -21.80 -4.14 10.91
CA TRP A 74 -22.34 -3.91 12.25
C TRP A 74 -21.81 -2.61 12.85
N CYS A 75 -20.49 -2.41 12.85
CA CYS A 75 -19.90 -1.15 13.35
C CYS A 75 -20.26 0.07 12.47
N LYS A 76 -20.46 -0.11 11.17
CA LYS A 76 -20.77 0.97 10.22
C LYS A 76 -22.17 1.54 10.43
N MET A 77 -23.16 0.67 10.71
CA MET A 77 -24.54 1.07 10.95
C MET A 77 -24.65 2.08 12.09
N GLU A 78 -23.97 1.83 13.21
CA GLU A 78 -23.97 2.73 14.37
C GLU A 78 -23.39 4.11 14.02
N VAL A 79 -22.33 4.13 13.21
CA VAL A 79 -21.62 5.38 12.88
C VAL A 79 -22.40 6.22 11.87
N ASP A 80 -23.16 5.61 10.96
CA ASP A 80 -23.87 6.36 9.91
C ASP A 80 -24.99 7.25 10.48
N GLU A 81 -25.69 6.81 11.53
CA GLU A 81 -26.70 7.63 12.21
C GLU A 81 -26.06 8.85 12.89
N ILE A 82 -25.02 8.62 13.70
CA ILE A 82 -24.29 9.68 14.40
C ILE A 82 -23.68 10.67 13.42
N LYS A 83 -23.14 10.18 12.30
CA LYS A 83 -22.52 11.03 11.27
C LYS A 83 -23.55 11.92 10.58
N SER A 84 -24.76 11.43 10.34
CA SER A 84 -25.85 12.22 9.77
C SER A 84 -26.20 13.41 10.67
N ASP A 85 -26.41 13.16 11.96
CA ASP A 85 -26.79 14.21 12.92
C ASP A 85 -25.69 15.23 13.14
N ARG A 86 -24.44 14.76 13.29
CA ARG A 86 -23.28 15.66 13.41
C ARG A 86 -23.09 16.50 12.15
N ASN A 87 -23.30 15.94 10.96
CA ASN A 87 -23.20 16.70 9.72
C ASN A 87 -24.28 17.78 9.61
N ARG A 88 -25.51 17.49 10.06
CA ARG A 88 -26.60 18.48 10.12
C ARG A 88 -26.28 19.61 11.11
N GLU A 89 -25.71 19.28 12.26
CA GLU A 89 -25.29 20.26 13.26
C GLU A 89 -24.17 21.17 12.72
N ILE A 90 -23.17 20.59 12.04
CA ILE A 90 -22.09 21.34 11.39
C ILE A 90 -22.68 22.32 10.37
N THR A 91 -23.55 21.87 9.47
CA THR A 91 -24.19 22.76 8.48
C THR A 91 -24.96 23.91 9.13
N LYS A 92 -25.66 23.64 10.25
CA LYS A 92 -26.37 24.67 11.01
C LYS A 92 -25.39 25.70 11.60
N LEU A 93 -24.30 25.24 12.19
CA LEU A 93 -23.29 26.12 12.79
C LEU A 93 -22.58 26.96 11.73
N GLU A 94 -22.22 26.38 10.59
CA GLU A 94 -21.64 27.09 9.45
C GLU A 94 -22.57 28.21 8.94
N ALA A 95 -23.88 27.94 8.88
CA ALA A 95 -24.86 28.95 8.49
C ALA A 95 -24.95 30.10 9.50
N GLN A 96 -24.89 29.79 10.80
CA GLN A 96 -24.90 30.81 11.86
C GLN A 96 -23.63 31.66 11.85
N VAL A 97 -22.46 31.04 11.72
CA VAL A 97 -21.17 31.75 11.60
C VAL A 97 -21.21 32.71 10.42
N LYS A 98 -21.63 32.24 9.24
CA LYS A 98 -21.73 33.07 8.04
C LYS A 98 -22.69 34.24 8.20
N LEU A 99 -23.79 34.05 8.95
CA LEU A 99 -24.75 35.11 9.24
C LEU A 99 -24.16 36.14 10.19
N LEU A 100 -23.48 35.71 11.25
CA LEU A 100 -22.80 36.58 12.21
C LEU A 100 -21.65 37.36 11.55
N GLU A 101 -20.86 36.73 10.69
CA GLU A 101 -19.81 37.40 9.92
C GLU A 101 -20.37 38.50 9.02
N ARG A 102 -21.50 38.24 8.34
CA ARG A 102 -22.20 39.24 7.53
C ARG A 102 -22.73 40.41 8.37
N GLN A 103 -23.29 40.13 9.55
CA GLN A 103 -23.74 41.18 10.46
C GLN A 103 -22.56 42.03 10.96
N ARG A 104 -21.46 41.38 11.38
CA ARG A 104 -20.20 42.04 11.76
C ARG A 104 -19.61 42.90 10.64
N SER A 105 -19.73 42.50 9.38
CA SER A 105 -19.27 43.30 8.24
C SER A 105 -20.16 44.50 7.95
N ASN A 106 -21.48 44.36 8.18
CA ASN A 106 -22.44 45.44 7.95
C ASN A 106 -22.37 46.52 9.04
N GLU A 107 -22.09 46.15 10.29
CA GLU A 107 -21.95 47.10 11.41
C GLU A 107 -20.69 47.97 11.30
N LYS A 108 -19.66 47.49 10.61
CA LYS A 108 -18.39 48.22 10.40
C LYS A 108 -18.39 49.17 9.19
N LYS A 109 -19.52 49.27 8.47
CA LYS A 109 -19.67 50.05 7.24
C LYS A 109 -20.60 51.23 7.49
#